data_AF-A0A496BFV8-F1
#
_entry.id   AF-A0A496BFV8-F1
#
_cell.length_a   1.000
_cell.length_b   1.000
_cell.length_c   1.000
_cell.angle_alpha   90.00
_cell.angle_beta   90.00
_cell.angle_gamma   90.00
#
_symmetry.space_group_name_H-M   'P 1'
#
loop_
_entity.id
_entity.type
_entity.pdbx_description
1 polymer ?
#
loop_
_entity_poly.entity_id
_entity_poly.type
_entity_poly.pdbx_seq_one_letter_code
_entity_poly.pdbx_strand_id
1 'polypeptide(L)'
;MLYLAVAHYQTDGGIVISASHNPAEYNGMKLVGPQATPISADTGILELRNAVENGVPFEKQKTHCRGSLQSPSLLKAYLTHLHSFVDLQQPRRQTRNQVPLGNMKTLILTDTNAVGILTATPNPVFSSVGR
;
A
#
# COMPACT_ATOMS: atom_id res chain seq x y z
N MET A 1 -4.87 4.49 -3.86
CA MET A 1 -3.41 4.71 -3.87
C MET A 1 -2.64 3.43 -3.58
N LEU A 2 -2.87 2.73 -2.45
CA LEU A 2 -2.17 1.47 -2.09
C LEU A 2 -2.04 0.46 -3.24
N TYR A 3 -3.16 0.04 -3.82
CA TYR A 3 -3.18 -0.95 -4.90
C TYR A 3 -2.33 -0.53 -6.11
N LEU A 4 -2.51 0.72 -6.54
CA LEU A 4 -1.74 1.27 -7.63
C LEU A 4 -0.25 1.33 -7.28
N ALA A 5 0.12 1.71 -6.06
CA ALA A 5 1.51 1.79 -5.63
C ALA A 5 2.22 0.44 -5.78
N VAL A 6 1.60 -0.63 -5.26
CA VAL A 6 2.14 -1.99 -5.28
C VAL A 6 2.24 -2.51 -6.71
N ALA A 7 1.20 -2.28 -7.52
CA ALA A 7 1.22 -2.68 -8.93
C ALA A 7 2.24 -1.88 -9.76
N HIS A 8 2.35 -0.57 -9.53
CA HIS A 8 3.22 0.34 -10.29
C HIS A 8 4.70 0.14 -9.97
N TYR A 9 5.04 -0.01 -8.70
CA TYR A 9 6.41 -0.25 -8.24
C TYR A 9 6.78 -1.73 -8.16
N GLN A 10 5.83 -2.63 -8.46
CA GLN A 10 6.03 -4.08 -8.46
C GLN A 10 6.61 -4.58 -7.14
N THR A 11 6.11 -4.08 -6.02
CA THR A 11 6.57 -4.48 -4.69
C THR A 11 5.97 -5.82 -4.28
N ASP A 12 6.60 -6.49 -3.31
CA ASP A 12 6.10 -7.76 -2.75
C ASP A 12 4.78 -7.59 -1.97
N GLY A 13 4.39 -6.35 -1.69
CA GLY A 13 3.15 -6.02 -1.03
C GLY A 13 3.10 -4.57 -0.58
N GLY A 14 2.08 -4.24 0.19
CA GLY A 14 1.93 -2.92 0.77
C GLY A 14 0.94 -2.90 1.93
N ILE A 15 1.13 -1.92 2.79
CA ILE A 15 0.28 -1.70 3.96
C ILE A 15 -0.17 -0.24 3.98
N VAL A 16 -1.44 -0.02 4.29
CA VAL A 16 -1.95 1.30 4.69
C VAL A 16 -2.40 1.22 6.13
N ILE A 17 -1.87 2.13 6.95
CA ILE A 17 -2.29 2.34 8.32
C ILE A 17 -3.32 3.45 8.32
N SER A 18 -4.57 3.15 8.69
CA SER A 18 -5.65 4.11 8.72
C SER A 18 -6.80 3.58 9.57
N ALA A 19 -7.41 4.48 10.35
CA ALA A 19 -8.64 4.22 11.08
C ALA A 19 -9.89 4.19 10.18
N SER A 20 -9.75 4.38 8.86
CA SER A 20 -10.87 4.55 7.92
C SER A 20 -11.86 5.63 8.38
N HIS A 21 -12.95 5.27 9.06
CA HIS A 21 -13.95 6.18 9.63
C HIS A 21 -14.14 6.00 11.14
N ASN A 22 -13.29 5.16 11.75
CA ASN A 22 -13.37 4.89 13.18
C ASN A 22 -12.90 6.11 13.97
N PRO A 23 -13.37 6.25 15.22
CA PRO A 23 -12.86 7.25 16.16
C PRO A 23 -11.33 7.22 16.29
N ALA A 24 -10.75 8.33 16.75
CA ALA A 24 -9.31 8.53 16.82
C ALA A 24 -8.59 7.54 17.76
N GLU A 25 -9.31 6.97 18.73
CA GLU A 25 -8.78 5.92 19.61
C GLU A 25 -8.55 4.58 18.88
N TYR A 26 -9.06 4.40 17.66
CA TYR A 26 -8.88 3.19 16.87
C TYR A 26 -7.88 3.41 15.74
N ASN A 27 -7.12 2.36 15.43
CA ASN A 27 -6.30 2.28 14.24
C ASN A 27 -6.55 0.97 13.50
N GLY A 28 -6.17 0.89 12.24
CA GLY A 28 -6.36 -0.29 11.41
C GLY A 28 -5.27 -0.38 10.35
N MET A 29 -5.11 -1.58 9.80
CA MET A 29 -4.18 -1.86 8.71
C MET A 29 -4.91 -2.56 7.57
N LYS A 30 -4.65 -2.11 6.34
CA LYS A 30 -5.06 -2.79 5.11
C LYS A 30 -3.81 -3.32 4.44
N LEU A 31 -3.78 -4.62 4.14
CA LEU A 31 -2.63 -5.29 3.56
C LEU A 31 -2.96 -5.83 2.17
N VAL A 32 -2.00 -5.72 1.27
CA VAL A 32 -2.02 -6.38 -0.04
C VAL A 32 -0.68 -7.07 -0.26
N GLY A 33 -0.70 -8.21 -0.92
CA GLY A 33 0.49 -8.93 -1.37
C GLY A 33 0.96 -8.49 -2.75
N PRO A 34 1.78 -9.32 -3.43
CA PRO A 34 2.27 -9.03 -4.78
C PRO A 34 1.12 -8.80 -5.76
N GLN A 35 1.39 -8.01 -6.79
CA GLN A 35 0.39 -7.61 -7.80
C GLN A 35 -0.84 -6.91 -7.19
N ALA A 36 -0.71 -6.38 -5.96
CA ALA A 36 -1.77 -5.75 -5.20
C ALA A 36 -2.95 -6.69 -4.84
N THR A 37 -2.68 -7.99 -4.69
CA THR A 37 -3.69 -8.98 -4.26
C THR A 37 -4.13 -8.71 -2.82
N PRO A 38 -5.43 -8.55 -2.52
CA PRO A 38 -5.90 -8.32 -1.15
C PRO A 38 -5.57 -9.46 -0.20
N ILE A 39 -5.12 -9.12 1.01
CA ILE A 39 -5.00 -10.07 2.12
C ILE A 39 -6.24 -9.89 3.03
N SER A 40 -7.06 -10.94 3.12
CA SER A 40 -8.34 -10.99 3.83
C SER A 40 -8.42 -12.23 4.71
N ALA A 41 -9.61 -12.49 5.29
CA ALA A 41 -9.89 -13.69 6.09
C ALA A 41 -9.43 -14.97 5.38
N ASP A 42 -9.79 -15.09 4.12
CA ASP A 42 -9.60 -16.29 3.31
C ASP A 42 -8.20 -16.40 2.70
N THR A 43 -7.43 -15.32 2.73
CA THR A 43 -6.12 -15.23 2.05
C THR A 43 -4.95 -15.00 2.99
N GLY A 44 -5.13 -15.25 4.30
CA GLY A 44 -4.04 -15.39 5.26
C GLY A 44 -4.06 -14.45 6.47
N ILE A 45 -5.03 -13.52 6.59
CA ILE A 45 -5.06 -12.64 7.77
C ILE A 45 -5.39 -13.40 9.06
N LEU A 46 -6.16 -14.49 8.97
CA LEU A 46 -6.48 -15.35 10.13
C LEU A 46 -5.27 -16.16 10.56
N GLU A 47 -4.43 -16.59 9.62
CA GLU A 47 -3.17 -17.28 9.93
C GLU A 47 -2.21 -16.35 10.67
N LEU A 48 -2.08 -15.10 10.21
CA LEU A 48 -1.29 -14.08 10.88
C LEU A 48 -1.80 -13.82 12.30
N ARG A 49 -3.13 -13.68 12.46
CA ARG A 49 -3.77 -13.54 13.77
C ARG A 49 -3.41 -14.71 14.69
N ASN A 50 -3.61 -15.95 14.21
CA ASN A 50 -3.34 -17.15 14.98
C ASN A 50 -1.85 -17.25 15.35
N ALA A 51 -0.94 -16.90 14.45
CA ALA A 51 0.49 -16.89 14.74
C ALA A 51 0.84 -15.91 15.87
N VAL A 52 0.27 -14.70 15.83
CA VAL A 52 0.45 -13.69 16.88
C VAL A 52 -0.16 -14.14 18.21
N GLU A 53 -1.42 -14.63 18.19
CA GLU A 53 -2.12 -15.08 19.40
C GLU A 53 -1.43 -16.28 20.06
N ASN A 54 -0.86 -17.19 19.27
CA ASN A 54 -0.11 -18.35 19.77
C ASN A 54 1.35 -18.03 20.13
N GLY A 55 1.77 -16.77 20.04
CA GLY A 55 3.12 -16.35 20.40
C GLY A 55 4.20 -16.94 19.50
N VAL A 56 3.89 -17.21 18.23
CA VAL A 56 4.88 -17.68 17.25
C VAL A 56 6.02 -16.64 17.18
N PRO A 57 7.27 -17.02 17.49
CA PRO A 57 8.36 -16.08 17.48
C PRO A 57 8.67 -15.66 16.04
N PHE A 58 8.49 -14.37 15.73
CA PHE A 58 9.01 -13.79 14.51
C PHE A 58 10.51 -13.57 14.70
N GLU A 59 11.34 -14.39 14.04
CA GLU A 59 12.79 -14.25 14.13
C GLU A 59 13.21 -12.83 13.72
N LYS A 60 13.85 -12.11 14.65
CA LYS A 60 14.54 -10.88 14.28
C LYS A 60 15.67 -11.28 13.33
N GLN A 61 15.67 -10.79 12.10
CA GLN A 61 16.77 -11.02 11.16
C GLN A 61 18.10 -10.62 11.82
N LYS A 62 19.03 -11.59 11.90
CA LYS A 62 20.32 -11.46 12.60
C LYS A 62 21.28 -10.46 11.94
N THR A 63 21.05 -10.12 10.67
CA THR A 63 21.91 -9.25 9.87
C THR A 63 21.09 -8.07 9.33
N HIS A 64 21.31 -6.89 9.88
CA HIS A 64 20.71 -5.66 9.36
C HIS A 64 21.33 -5.27 8.01
N CYS A 65 20.80 -5.77 6.90
CA CYS A 65 20.78 -4.97 5.67
C CYS A 65 19.56 -4.06 5.80
N ARG A 66 19.73 -2.90 6.44
CA ARG A 66 18.65 -1.92 6.57
C ARG A 66 18.17 -1.59 5.15
N GLY A 67 16.90 -1.91 4.86
CA GLY A 67 16.30 -1.60 3.57
C GLY A 67 16.35 -0.09 3.28
N SER A 68 16.15 0.27 2.01
CA SER A 68 16.06 1.68 1.63
C SER A 68 14.65 2.19 1.89
N LEU A 69 14.53 3.41 2.43
CA LEU A 69 13.26 4.14 2.48
C LEU A 69 13.19 5.08 1.29
N GLN A 70 12.23 4.86 0.42
CA GLN A 70 11.94 5.73 -0.72
C GLN A 70 10.57 6.38 -0.52
N SER A 71 10.44 7.65 -0.89
CA SER A 71 9.18 8.41 -0.87
C SER A 71 8.86 8.98 -2.25
N PRO A 72 8.63 8.15 -3.27
CA PRO A 72 8.34 8.64 -4.61
C PRO A 72 6.95 9.28 -4.68
N SER A 73 6.80 10.27 -5.56
CA SER A 73 5.49 10.88 -5.82
C SER A 73 4.64 9.95 -6.70
N LEU A 74 3.57 9.40 -6.12
CA LEU A 74 2.64 8.50 -6.82
C LEU A 74 1.52 9.26 -7.55
N LEU A 75 1.34 10.55 -7.27
CA LEU A 75 0.22 11.34 -7.78
C LEU A 75 0.19 11.35 -9.31
N LYS A 76 1.34 11.54 -9.96
CA LYS A 76 1.44 11.55 -11.42
C LYS A 76 1.00 10.20 -12.02
N ALA A 77 1.52 9.08 -11.49
CA ALA A 77 1.15 7.75 -11.95
C ALA A 77 -0.35 7.47 -11.76
N TYR A 78 -0.93 7.96 -10.66
CA TYR A 78 -2.35 7.83 -10.40
C TYR A 78 -3.23 8.62 -11.36
N LEU A 79 -2.88 9.89 -11.62
CA LEU A 79 -3.59 10.69 -12.61
C LEU A 79 -3.53 10.03 -13.98
N THR A 80 -2.34 9.60 -14.42
CA THR A 80 -2.18 8.85 -15.68
C THR A 80 -3.06 7.61 -15.73
N HIS A 81 -3.13 6.83 -14.64
CA HIS A 81 -3.98 5.65 -14.57
C HIS A 81 -5.47 5.99 -14.61
N LEU A 82 -5.91 7.09 -14.00
CA LEU A 82 -7.30 7.54 -14.11
C LEU A 82 -7.66 7.97 -15.55
N HIS A 83 -6.75 8.63 -16.24
CA HIS A 83 -6.94 9.03 -17.64
C HIS A 83 -7.12 7.83 -18.58
N SER A 84 -6.64 6.63 -18.24
CA SER A 84 -6.90 5.43 -19.07
C SER A 84 -8.33 4.92 -18.97
N PHE A 85 -9.10 5.29 -17.93
CA PHE A 85 -10.50 4.87 -17.77
C PHE A 85 -11.50 5.88 -18.31
N VAL A 86 -11.10 7.16 -18.38
CA VAL A 86 -12.02 8.25 -18.68
C VAL A 86 -11.48 9.07 -19.84
N ASP A 87 -12.23 9.08 -20.93
CA ASP A 87 -12.01 10.02 -22.01
C ASP A 87 -12.53 11.41 -21.61
N LEU A 88 -11.61 12.33 -21.36
CA LEU A 88 -11.92 13.71 -20.99
C LEU A 88 -12.29 14.60 -22.19
N GLN A 89 -12.09 14.11 -23.42
CA GLN A 89 -12.41 14.84 -24.65
C GLN A 89 -13.89 14.70 -25.04
N GLN A 90 -14.61 13.74 -24.45
CA GLN A 90 -16.03 13.57 -24.71
C GLN A 90 -16.86 14.67 -24.03
N PRO A 91 -17.82 15.30 -24.75
CA PRO A 91 -18.74 16.27 -24.16
C PRO A 91 -19.53 15.64 -23.01
N ARG A 92 -19.34 16.15 -21.79
CA ARG A 92 -20.09 15.68 -20.63
C ARG A 92 -21.45 16.37 -20.58
N ARG A 93 -22.53 15.59 -20.45
CA ARG A 93 -23.81 16.15 -19.99
C ARG A 93 -23.59 16.72 -18.58
N GLN A 94 -23.83 18.01 -18.42
CA GLN A 94 -23.72 18.69 -17.13
C GLN A 94 -24.87 18.22 -16.23
N THR A 95 -24.68 17.12 -15.52
CA THR A 95 -25.60 16.68 -14.48
C THR A 95 -25.24 17.39 -13.19
N ARG A 96 -26.14 18.24 -12.69
CA ARG A 96 -25.96 18.95 -11.41
C ARG A 96 -26.15 17.96 -10.25
N ASN A 97 -25.10 17.22 -9.91
CA ASN A 97 -25.08 16.31 -8.78
C ASN A 97 -24.45 17.01 -7.58
N GLN A 98 -25.21 17.20 -6.51
CA GLN A 98 -24.65 17.56 -5.21
C GLN A 98 -24.02 16.29 -4.63
N VAL A 99 -22.69 16.26 -4.52
CA VAL A 99 -21.98 15.20 -3.80
C VAL A 99 -21.86 15.67 -2.37
N PRO A 100 -22.61 15.09 -1.41
CA PRO A 100 -22.37 15.39 -0.01
C PRO A 100 -20.95 14.96 0.35
N LEU A 101 -20.08 15.92 0.64
CA LEU A 101 -18.88 15.63 1.40
C LEU A 101 -19.38 15.21 2.78
N GLY A 102 -19.48 13.91 3.03
CA GLY A 102 -19.58 13.42 4.41
C GLY A 102 -18.43 14.02 5.24
N ASN A 103 -18.52 13.95 6.57
CA ASN A 103 -17.57 14.56 7.52
C ASN A 103 -16.09 14.14 7.38
N MET A 104 -15.67 13.51 6.28
CA MET A 104 -14.32 13.63 5.77
C MET A 104 -14.05 15.08 5.42
N LYS A 105 -13.18 15.74 6.19
CA LYS A 105 -12.47 16.93 5.70
C LYS A 105 -11.70 16.53 4.44
N THR A 106 -12.32 16.61 3.26
CA THR A 106 -11.57 16.74 2.00
C THR A 106 -11.08 18.17 1.92
N LEU A 107 -10.14 18.48 2.82
CA LEU A 107 -9.14 19.48 2.54
C LEU A 107 -8.22 18.78 1.53
N ILE A 108 -8.21 19.25 0.28
CA ILE A 108 -7.11 18.91 -0.64
C ILE A 108 -5.87 19.65 -0.10
N LEU A 109 -5.35 19.19 1.04
CA LEU A 109 -3.94 19.35 1.34
C LEU A 109 -3.27 18.31 0.48
N THR A 110 -2.57 18.76 -0.55
CA THR A 110 -1.50 17.99 -1.17
C THR A 110 -0.40 17.80 -0.14
N ASP A 111 -0.64 16.95 0.86
CA ASP A 111 0.40 16.56 1.80
C ASP A 111 0.12 15.16 2.35
N THR A 112 0.44 14.18 1.53
CA THR A 112 0.95 12.87 1.97
C THR A 112 1.84 12.35 0.84
N ASN A 113 2.93 13.07 0.60
CA ASN A 113 4.01 12.68 -0.31
C ASN A 113 4.88 11.52 0.21
N ALA A 114 4.34 10.64 1.06
CA ALA A 114 5.10 9.53 1.61
C ALA A 114 4.40 8.21 1.36
N VAL A 115 4.54 7.69 0.14
CA VAL A 115 4.50 6.24 -0.08
C VAL A 115 5.87 5.74 0.33
N GLY A 116 6.02 5.24 1.55
CA GLY A 116 7.25 4.59 1.99
C GLY A 116 7.35 3.21 1.35
N ILE A 117 8.26 3.01 0.40
CA ILE A 117 8.59 1.68 -0.11
C ILE A 117 9.79 1.17 0.68
N LEU A 118 9.65 0.01 1.32
CA LEU A 118 10.75 -0.71 1.93
C LEU A 118 11.16 -1.84 0.99
N THR A 119 12.27 -1.69 0.27
CA THR A 119 12.85 -2.78 -0.51
C THR A 119 13.91 -3.49 0.33
N ALA A 120 13.78 -4.80 0.48
CA ALA A 120 14.89 -5.63 0.95
C ALA A 120 15.90 -5.76 -0.20
N THR A 121 17.14 -5.31 -0.01
CA THR A 121 18.20 -5.57 -0.98
C THR A 121 18.46 -7.08 -1.01
N PRO A 122 18.51 -7.73 -2.19
CA PRO A 122 18.93 -9.13 -2.24
C PRO A 122 20.34 -9.26 -1.68
N ASN A 123 20.53 -10.18 -0.73
CA ASN A 123 21.86 -10.54 -0.25
C ASN A 123 22.75 -10.91 -1.45
N PRO A 124 24.04 -10.52 -1.47
CA PRO A 124 24.96 -11.04 -2.47
C PRO A 124 24.98 -12.56 -2.34
N VAL A 125 24.64 -13.24 -3.43
CA VAL A 125 24.78 -14.68 -3.57
C VAL A 125 26.27 -14.98 -3.42
N PHE A 126 26.68 -15.49 -2.26
CA PHE A 126 27.98 -16.16 -2.16
C PHE A 126 27.87 -17.42 -2.99
N SER A 127 28.47 -17.41 -4.17
CA SER A 127 28.75 -18.62 -4.92
C SER A 127 29.74 -19.46 -4.12
N SER A 128 29.29 -20.61 -3.63
CA SER A 128 30.19 -21.66 -3.21
C SER A 128 30.91 -22.20 -4.45
N VAL A 129 32.09 -21.68 -4.74
CA VAL A 129 33.04 -22.36 -5.62
C VAL A 129 33.67 -23.47 -4.79
N GLY A 130 33.24 -24.70 -5.05
CA GLY A 130 33.87 -25.87 -4.46
C GLY A 130 35.31 -26.03 -4.95
N ARG A 131 36.21 -26.32 -4.01
CA ARG A 131 37.12 -27.46 -4.01
C ARG A 131 37.43 -27.82 -2.56
#